data_AF-A0A318HXB5-F1
#
_entry.id   AF-A0A318HXB5-F1
#
_cell.length_a   1.000
_cell.length_b   1.000
_cell.length_c   1.000
_cell.angle_alpha   90.00
_cell.angle_beta   90.00
_cell.angle_gamma   90.00
#
_symmetry.space_group_name_H-M   'P 1'
#
loop_
_entity.id
_entity.type
_entity.pdbx_description
1 polymer ?
#
loop_
_entity_poly.entity_id
_entity_poly.type
_entity_poly.pdbx_seq_one_letter_code
_entity_poly.pdbx_strand_id
1 'polypeptide(L)'
;MYWDEDNRLMVLSDNGKTSRYTYNAAGERIVKSHGDLEGVYVNGAPQGITFHETEDYTIYPAPIITVTKNRFTKHYFIGDKRIASKLGTGKFSNVYGISSNNVTAGQKDYAARMLQIEKQREEYYKSLGTPPGVPTMKGATADPDNTGYGYNTIIGELGDHSVPEGWVQRPKFNDKGDVPGPPIQWDKPEDPDNVQPGYGYFPTDTAHTEEIFFYHSDHLGSTSYITDAKANITQFDAYLPYGELLVDEHSSSEDMPYKFNGKEFDEETGLYYYGARYMNPRTSLWYGVDKHAESYPHIGCAVYCIDNPIGVFDTDGNDILPGLVQLKNTNGNGIFRDYHSNRNYMEAMRRFAQTTYGKQFIGSFLRNNQSHYGVHGNGKYSDVTLQINQIDFTNPTDQFLFTGNAEGSFSARVADGKLFIVLMLDVKGKSIDDLTETITHELALHGSKLDDIVKAFRKGGKDAVDKLMQKDPGGEKEHKALGEKNIKVRSARNYHKTMQELTKKHKTLERIYQNEVKKYGKGGNNAK
;
A
#
# COMPACT_ATOMS: atom_id res chain seq x y z
N MET A 1 20.20 -4.50 19.86
CA MET A 1 18.83 -4.25 19.39
C MET A 1 17.86 -4.90 20.36
N TYR A 2 16.77 -4.22 20.70
CA TYR A 2 15.69 -4.70 21.55
C TYR A 2 14.38 -4.65 20.76
N TRP A 3 13.64 -5.75 20.78
CA TRP A 3 12.40 -5.96 20.04
C TRP A 3 11.25 -6.23 21.03
N ASP A 4 10.04 -5.82 20.68
CA ASP A 4 8.84 -6.15 21.46
C ASP A 4 8.23 -7.51 21.06
N GLU A 5 7.15 -7.92 21.74
CA GLU A 5 6.45 -9.18 21.44
C GLU A 5 5.83 -9.27 20.03
N ASP A 6 5.61 -8.12 19.39
CA ASP A 6 5.06 -8.03 18.04
C ASP A 6 6.17 -8.00 16.95
N ASN A 7 7.43 -8.29 17.33
CA ASN A 7 8.62 -8.23 16.47
C ASN A 7 8.90 -6.83 15.89
N ARG A 8 8.63 -5.76 16.65
CA ARG A 8 8.99 -4.39 16.28
C ARG A 8 10.25 -3.94 17.00
N LEU A 9 11.15 -3.27 16.28
CA LEU A 9 12.41 -2.78 16.85
C LEU A 9 12.10 -1.58 17.75
N MET A 10 12.27 -1.71 19.06
CA MET A 10 11.98 -0.58 19.96
C MET A 10 13.23 0.25 20.25
N VAL A 11 14.38 -0.42 20.39
CA VAL A 11 15.63 0.25 20.77
C VAL A 11 16.82 -0.36 20.04
N LEU A 12 17.67 0.49 19.47
CA LEU A 12 19.03 0.16 19.10
C LEU A 12 19.96 0.91 20.06
N SER A 13 20.94 0.23 20.65
CA SER A 13 22.03 0.88 21.35
C SER A 13 23.33 0.38 20.74
N ASP A 14 24.14 1.30 20.22
CA ASP A 14 25.42 1.03 19.59
C ASP A 14 26.42 2.12 19.96
N ASN A 15 27.58 1.71 20.48
CA ASN A 15 28.69 2.59 20.86
C ASN A 15 28.29 3.85 21.66
N GLY A 16 27.36 3.72 22.61
CA GLY A 16 26.90 4.81 23.48
C GLY A 16 25.74 5.65 22.91
N LYS A 17 25.48 5.55 21.59
CA LYS A 17 24.30 6.14 20.96
C LYS A 17 23.12 5.18 21.06
N THR A 18 21.95 5.73 21.31
CA THR A 18 20.71 4.95 21.41
C THR A 18 19.66 5.54 20.49
N SER A 19 19.11 4.72 19.59
CA SER A 19 17.94 5.05 18.77
C SER A 19 16.70 4.40 19.38
N ARG A 20 15.60 5.14 19.44
CA ARG A 20 14.29 4.63 19.84
C ARG A 20 13.30 4.73 18.69
N TYR A 21 12.41 3.76 18.61
CA TYR A 21 11.36 3.74 17.59
C TYR A 21 10.01 3.56 18.28
N THR A 22 9.04 4.38 17.89
CA THR A 22 7.67 4.36 18.42
C THR A 22 6.70 4.05 17.30
N TYR A 23 5.74 3.18 17.58
CA TYR A 23 4.74 2.69 16.63
C TYR A 23 3.33 3.10 17.06
N ASN A 24 2.44 3.31 16.09
CA ASN A 24 1.02 3.52 16.35
C ASN A 24 0.30 2.18 16.64
N ALA A 25 -0.99 2.26 16.97
CA ALA A 25 -1.82 1.07 17.23
C ALA A 25 -1.99 0.13 16.02
N ALA A 26 -1.72 0.60 14.80
CA ALA A 26 -1.71 -0.22 13.59
C ALA A 26 -0.35 -0.91 13.36
N GLY A 27 0.66 -0.63 14.20
CA GLY A 27 2.01 -1.17 14.08
C GLY A 27 2.92 -0.39 13.15
N GLU A 28 2.53 0.80 12.68
CA GLU A 28 3.36 1.63 11.82
C GLU A 28 4.24 2.58 12.65
N ARG A 29 5.52 2.66 12.31
CA ARG A 29 6.46 3.61 12.91
C ARG A 29 6.01 5.04 12.70
N ILE A 30 5.85 5.77 13.80
CA ILE A 30 5.46 7.17 13.82
C ILE A 30 6.57 8.10 14.30
N VAL A 31 7.53 7.59 15.08
CA VAL A 31 8.68 8.37 15.56
C VAL A 31 9.93 7.50 15.56
N LYS A 32 11.04 8.09 15.13
CA LYS A 32 12.40 7.61 15.32
C LYS A 32 13.20 8.73 16.00
N SER A 33 13.82 8.45 17.13
CA SER A 33 14.61 9.44 17.88
C SER A 33 15.98 8.89 18.22
N HIS A 34 16.94 9.79 18.41
CA HIS A 34 18.31 9.47 18.80
C HIS A 34 18.63 10.13 20.13
N GLY A 35 19.61 9.59 20.84
CA GLY A 35 20.04 10.18 22.09
C GLY A 35 21.13 9.37 22.77
N ASP A 36 21.52 9.87 23.94
CA ASP A 36 22.55 9.26 24.77
C ASP A 36 21.90 8.62 26.02
N LEU A 37 22.54 7.57 26.53
CA LEU A 37 22.18 6.99 27.82
C LEU A 37 23.00 7.68 28.91
N GLU A 38 22.32 8.30 29.87
CA GLU A 38 22.96 8.90 31.03
C GLU A 38 22.68 8.11 32.30
N GLY A 39 23.72 7.89 33.10
CA GLY A 39 23.57 7.29 34.43
C GLY A 39 22.96 8.29 35.41
N VAL A 40 21.85 7.93 36.05
CA VAL A 40 21.22 8.73 37.10
C VAL A 40 21.85 8.33 38.43
N TYR A 41 22.41 9.31 39.14
CA TYR A 41 23.00 9.12 40.47
C TYR A 41 22.25 9.98 41.49
N VAL A 42 21.92 9.40 42.64
CA VAL A 42 21.40 10.15 43.80
C VAL A 42 22.37 9.93 44.94
N ASN A 43 22.90 11.03 45.47
CA ASN A 43 23.93 11.04 46.53
C ASN A 43 25.15 10.18 46.21
N GLY A 44 25.59 10.17 44.94
CA GLY A 44 26.76 9.40 44.48
C GLY A 44 26.51 7.89 44.29
N ALA A 45 25.29 7.40 44.58
CA ALA A 45 24.90 6.02 44.31
C ALA A 45 24.11 5.92 42.99
N PRO A 46 24.43 4.96 42.10
CA PRO A 46 23.68 4.76 40.86
C PRO A 46 22.23 4.37 41.17
N GLN A 47 21.27 5.10 40.60
CA GLN A 47 19.83 4.86 40.72
C GLN A 47 19.20 4.29 39.46
N GLY A 48 19.86 4.43 38.31
CA GLY A 48 19.36 3.90 37.05
C GLY A 48 20.05 4.54 35.86
N ILE A 49 19.47 4.31 34.69
CA ILE A 49 19.90 4.89 33.41
C ILE A 49 18.68 5.60 32.84
N THR A 50 18.84 6.86 32.45
CA THR A 50 17.85 7.62 31.70
C THR A 50 18.32 7.80 30.27
N PHE A 51 17.37 7.96 29.35
CA PHE A 51 17.67 8.27 27.96
C PHE A 51 17.44 9.77 27.76
N HIS A 52 18.50 10.47 27.40
CA HIS A 52 18.42 11.85 26.96
C HIS A 52 18.31 11.85 25.45
N GLU A 53 17.06 11.96 25.00
CA GLU A 53 16.69 12.13 23.61
C GLU A 53 17.31 13.44 23.11
N THR A 54 18.24 13.36 22.16
CA THR A 54 18.74 14.55 21.49
C THR A 54 17.61 15.13 20.64
N GLU A 55 17.72 16.40 20.26
CA GLU A 55 16.69 17.04 19.43
C GLU A 55 16.65 16.48 17.98
N ASP A 56 17.35 15.38 17.70
CA ASP A 56 17.43 14.68 16.42
C ASP A 56 16.39 13.55 16.36
N TYR A 57 15.22 13.91 15.87
CA TYR A 57 14.11 12.98 15.65
C TYR A 57 13.54 13.10 14.24
N THR A 58 12.90 12.03 13.80
CA THR A 58 12.08 11.95 12.61
C THR A 58 10.69 11.47 12.99
N ILE A 59 9.68 12.27 12.65
CA ILE A 59 8.26 11.95 12.83
C ILE A 59 7.69 11.63 11.45
N TYR A 60 6.80 10.64 11.39
CA TYR A 60 6.08 10.22 10.20
C TYR A 60 4.57 10.47 10.38
N PRO A 61 4.07 11.72 10.30
CA PRO A 61 2.66 12.01 10.53
C PRO A 61 1.72 11.36 9.50
N ALA A 62 2.20 11.20 8.27
CA ALA A 62 1.49 10.53 7.18
C ALA A 62 2.49 10.07 6.09
N PRO A 63 2.13 9.13 5.21
CA PRO A 63 3.03 8.65 4.14
C PRO A 63 3.57 9.75 3.21
N ILE A 64 2.87 10.88 3.11
CA ILE A 64 3.20 12.02 2.24
C ILE A 64 4.08 13.08 2.91
N ILE A 65 4.35 12.96 4.21
CA ILE A 65 5.14 13.97 4.94
C ILE A 65 5.98 13.34 6.03
N THR A 66 7.25 13.75 6.08
CA THR A 66 8.19 13.41 7.14
C THR A 66 8.65 14.70 7.80
N VAL A 67 8.80 14.72 9.12
CA VAL A 67 9.16 15.93 9.87
C VAL A 67 10.37 15.66 10.76
N THR A 68 11.34 16.56 10.72
CA THR A 68 12.45 16.63 11.68
C THR A 68 12.42 17.99 12.38
N LYS A 69 13.32 18.20 13.36
CA LYS A 69 13.33 19.39 14.23
C LYS A 69 13.09 20.73 13.53
N ASN A 70 13.70 20.96 12.37
CA ASN A 70 13.66 22.24 11.63
C ASN A 70 13.31 22.07 10.15
N ARG A 71 12.82 20.90 9.74
CA ARG A 71 12.57 20.58 8.33
C ARG A 71 11.38 19.66 8.21
N PHE A 72 10.68 19.77 7.10
CA PHE A 72 9.78 18.72 6.65
C PHE A 72 10.13 18.32 5.22
N THR A 73 9.84 17.08 4.89
CA THR A 73 9.92 16.56 3.52
C THR A 73 8.53 16.20 3.08
N LYS A 74 8.05 16.85 2.02
CA LYS A 74 6.80 16.47 1.35
C LYS A 74 7.10 15.49 0.24
N HIS A 75 6.50 14.31 0.31
CA HIS A 75 6.67 13.25 -0.67
C HIS A 75 5.51 13.25 -1.68
N TYR A 76 5.84 13.10 -2.95
CA TYR A 76 4.89 13.02 -4.05
C TYR A 76 4.91 11.61 -4.63
N PHE A 77 3.73 11.05 -4.83
CA PHE A 77 3.55 9.68 -5.28
C PHE A 77 2.69 9.64 -6.55
N ILE A 78 2.97 8.67 -7.43
CA ILE A 78 2.03 8.17 -8.44
C ILE A 78 1.79 6.71 -8.07
N GLY A 79 0.58 6.39 -7.62
CA GLY A 79 0.36 5.08 -7.04
C GLY A 79 0.99 4.98 -5.64
N ASP A 80 1.63 3.85 -5.40
CA ASP A 80 2.55 3.57 -4.28
C ASP A 80 3.99 4.05 -4.55
N LYS A 81 4.32 4.45 -5.78
CA LYS A 81 5.66 4.83 -6.17
C LYS A 81 5.94 6.29 -5.83
N ARG A 82 6.96 6.53 -5.00
CA ARG A 82 7.51 7.86 -4.74
C ARG A 82 8.20 8.37 -6.01
N ILE A 83 7.76 9.53 -6.51
CA ILE A 83 8.33 10.15 -7.72
C ILE A 83 9.11 11.42 -7.42
N ALA A 84 8.81 12.09 -6.31
CA ALA A 84 9.56 13.26 -5.89
C ALA A 84 9.49 13.48 -4.37
N SER A 85 10.47 14.19 -3.83
CA SER A 85 10.46 14.72 -2.47
C SER A 85 10.88 16.17 -2.49
N LYS A 86 10.09 17.03 -1.84
CA LYS A 86 10.38 18.46 -1.69
C LYS A 86 10.75 18.73 -0.25
N LEU A 87 11.90 19.35 -0.04
CA LEU A 87 12.35 19.80 1.27
C LEU A 87 11.79 21.19 1.55
N GLY A 88 11.24 21.38 2.75
CA GLY A 88 10.84 22.68 3.28
C GLY A 88 11.42 22.87 4.67
N THR A 89 11.86 24.08 4.97
CA THR A 89 12.47 24.45 6.25
C THR A 89 11.46 25.15 7.13
N GLY A 90 11.56 24.97 8.44
CA GLY A 90 10.77 25.73 9.39
C GLY A 90 10.73 25.09 10.75
N LYS A 91 10.44 25.89 11.75
CA LYS A 91 10.46 25.47 13.15
C LYS A 91 9.08 24.98 13.55
N PHE A 92 9.02 23.75 14.05
CA PHE A 92 7.84 23.25 14.75
C PHE A 92 7.98 23.56 16.23
N SER A 93 7.13 24.42 16.76
CA SER A 93 7.07 24.74 18.18
C SER A 93 5.93 23.97 18.82
N ASN A 94 6.23 23.32 19.95
CA ASN A 94 5.22 22.69 20.77
C ASN A 94 4.23 23.76 21.27
N VAL A 95 2.94 23.54 21.05
CA VAL A 95 1.86 24.45 21.45
C VAL A 95 1.42 24.18 22.90
N TYR A 96 1.97 23.14 23.54
CA TYR A 96 1.67 22.79 24.92
C TYR A 96 2.22 23.85 25.90
N GLY A 97 1.35 24.38 26.77
CA GLY A 97 1.72 25.35 27.81
C GLY A 97 1.78 26.83 27.36
N ILE A 98 1.42 27.14 26.11
CA ILE A 98 1.31 28.52 25.63
C ILE A 98 -0.10 29.04 25.95
N SER A 99 -0.19 30.16 26.69
CA SER A 99 -1.45 30.80 27.10
C SER A 99 -2.13 31.59 25.96
N SER A 100 -2.38 30.95 24.81
CA SER A 100 -3.11 31.56 23.68
C SER A 100 -4.03 30.55 22.98
N ASN A 101 -5.15 31.03 22.42
CA ASN A 101 -6.09 30.23 21.62
C ASN A 101 -5.42 29.83 20.29
N ASN A 102 -5.03 28.56 20.16
CA ASN A 102 -4.32 28.06 18.98
C ASN A 102 -5.13 26.94 18.32
N VAL A 103 -5.62 27.20 17.10
CA VAL A 103 -6.46 26.26 16.33
C VAL A 103 -5.57 25.34 15.50
N THR A 104 -5.69 24.03 15.69
CA THR A 104 -4.92 23.04 14.90
C THR A 104 -5.50 22.88 13.49
N ALA A 105 -4.68 22.34 12.56
CA ALA A 105 -5.11 21.97 11.20
C ALA A 105 -6.28 20.95 11.18
N GLY A 106 -6.60 20.33 12.31
CA GLY A 106 -7.75 19.44 12.51
C GLY A 106 -9.02 20.14 12.99
N GLN A 107 -9.14 21.47 12.81
CA GLN A 107 -10.34 22.23 13.17
C GLN A 107 -10.58 22.31 14.69
N LYS A 108 -9.56 22.16 15.54
CA LYS A 108 -9.72 22.13 17.01
C LYS A 108 -8.82 23.12 17.71
N ASP A 109 -9.40 24.04 18.49
CA ASP A 109 -8.68 24.86 19.47
C ASP A 109 -8.19 23.97 20.61
N TYR A 110 -6.89 23.68 20.64
CA TYR A 110 -6.32 22.76 21.61
C TYR A 110 -6.31 23.36 23.01
N ALA A 111 -6.14 24.68 23.15
CA ALA A 111 -6.14 25.35 24.45
C ALA A 111 -7.55 25.35 25.06
N ALA A 112 -8.56 25.73 24.27
CA ALA A 112 -9.96 25.67 24.71
C ALA A 112 -10.39 24.22 25.02
N ARG A 113 -9.98 23.26 24.17
CA ARG A 113 -10.26 21.83 24.39
C ARG A 113 -9.58 21.30 25.64
N MET A 114 -8.31 21.63 25.87
CA MET A 114 -7.58 21.19 27.06
C MET A 114 -8.15 21.81 28.33
N LEU A 115 -8.50 23.10 28.31
CA LEU A 115 -9.19 23.76 29.42
C LEU A 115 -10.55 23.12 29.73
N GLN A 116 -11.31 22.72 28.70
CA GLN A 116 -12.56 22.00 28.89
C GLN A 116 -12.34 20.59 29.45
N ILE A 117 -11.34 19.85 28.94
CA ILE A 117 -10.97 18.53 29.47
C ILE A 117 -10.55 18.65 30.94
N GLU A 118 -9.72 19.64 31.27
CA GLU A 118 -9.24 19.90 32.62
C GLU A 118 -10.41 20.28 33.54
N LYS A 119 -11.30 21.17 33.10
CA LYS A 119 -12.53 21.51 33.82
C LYS A 119 -13.41 20.29 34.08
N GLN A 120 -13.65 19.44 33.08
CA GLN A 120 -14.46 18.23 33.23
C GLN A 120 -13.80 17.21 34.18
N ARG A 121 -12.46 17.09 34.15
CA ARG A 121 -11.70 16.27 35.11
C ARG A 121 -11.80 16.83 36.53
N GLU A 122 -11.66 18.14 36.71
CA GLU A 122 -11.81 18.79 38.02
C GLU A 122 -13.23 18.63 38.58
N GLU A 123 -14.26 18.81 37.75
CA GLU A 123 -15.67 18.60 38.15
C GLU A 123 -15.92 17.15 38.58
N TYR A 124 -15.36 16.19 37.85
CA TYR A 124 -15.40 14.78 38.22
C TYR A 124 -14.67 14.51 39.55
N TYR A 125 -13.45 14.99 39.74
CA TYR A 125 -12.71 14.80 40.99
C TYR A 125 -13.41 15.47 42.19
N LYS A 126 -14.02 16.65 41.98
CA LYS A 126 -14.89 17.31 42.98
C LYS A 126 -16.09 16.44 43.33
N SER A 127 -16.71 15.76 42.36
CA SER A 127 -17.86 14.87 42.59
C SER A 127 -17.53 13.66 43.46
N LEU A 128 -16.27 13.21 43.45
CA LEU A 128 -15.78 12.09 44.26
C LEU A 128 -15.33 12.50 45.67
N GLY A 129 -15.31 13.79 45.98
CA GLY A 129 -14.85 14.31 47.29
C GLY A 129 -13.35 14.17 47.52
N THR A 130 -12.54 13.93 46.47
CA THR A 130 -11.08 13.76 46.54
C THR A 130 -10.35 14.98 46.00
N PRO A 131 -9.31 15.52 46.67
CA PRO A 131 -8.55 16.67 46.18
C PRO A 131 -7.73 16.34 44.92
N PRO A 132 -7.64 17.23 43.91
CA PRO A 132 -6.68 17.10 42.81
C PRO A 132 -5.25 17.47 43.27
N GLY A 133 -4.23 16.64 42.99
CA GLY A 133 -2.84 16.99 43.35
C GLY A 133 -1.72 15.99 42.99
N VAL A 134 -0.50 16.53 42.86
CA VAL A 134 0.77 15.84 42.55
C VAL A 134 1.26 14.93 43.68
N PRO A 135 1.98 13.83 43.37
CA PRO A 135 2.20 12.71 44.29
C PRO A 135 3.11 13.09 45.46
N THR A 136 2.52 13.24 46.64
CA THR A 136 3.26 13.07 47.90
C THR A 136 2.49 12.11 48.82
N MET A 137 3.04 10.88 48.87
CA MET A 137 2.68 9.74 49.73
C MET A 137 1.33 9.01 49.51
N LYS A 138 1.46 7.71 49.21
CA LYS A 138 0.49 6.61 49.14
C LYS A 138 -0.90 6.86 49.73
N GLY A 139 -1.92 6.86 48.85
CA GLY A 139 -3.31 6.62 49.22
C GLY A 139 -4.28 7.03 48.11
N ALA A 140 -4.73 6.05 47.32
CA ALA A 140 -5.84 6.08 46.35
C ALA A 140 -6.18 7.45 45.73
N THR A 141 -5.60 7.74 44.56
CA THR A 141 -6.09 8.83 43.70
C THR A 141 -7.35 8.37 42.96
N ALA A 142 -8.25 9.33 42.69
CA ALA A 142 -9.38 9.18 41.77
C ALA A 142 -8.92 9.05 40.31
N ASP A 143 -7.87 8.27 40.06
CA ASP A 143 -7.51 7.85 38.72
C ASP A 143 -8.67 6.99 38.19
N PRO A 144 -9.17 7.23 36.96
CA PRO A 144 -10.22 6.43 36.35
C PRO A 144 -9.96 4.90 36.44
N ASP A 145 -8.69 4.50 36.38
CA ASP A 145 -8.25 3.10 36.57
C ASP A 145 -8.51 2.55 37.99
N ASN A 146 -8.53 3.40 39.01
CA ASN A 146 -8.85 3.05 40.40
C ASN A 146 -10.35 3.13 40.73
N THR A 147 -11.14 3.87 39.93
CA THR A 147 -12.59 4.06 40.13
C THR A 147 -13.44 3.20 39.21
N GLY A 148 -12.84 2.51 38.23
CA GLY A 148 -13.54 1.66 37.26
C GLY A 148 -14.24 2.44 36.14
N TYR A 149 -13.93 3.73 35.99
CA TYR A 149 -14.44 4.58 34.91
C TYR A 149 -13.34 4.78 33.87
N GLY A 150 -13.67 4.87 32.58
CA GLY A 150 -12.66 5.14 31.55
C GLY A 150 -12.39 6.65 31.39
N TYR A 151 -11.18 7.03 30.99
CA TYR A 151 -10.87 8.44 30.66
C TYR A 151 -11.85 9.04 29.64
N ASN A 152 -12.28 8.24 28.66
CA ASN A 152 -13.24 8.65 27.63
C ASN A 152 -14.69 8.77 28.12
N THR A 153 -15.01 8.32 29.35
CA THR A 153 -16.34 8.50 29.95
C THR A 153 -16.49 9.78 30.76
N ILE A 154 -15.38 10.42 31.15
CA ILE A 154 -15.38 11.71 31.86
C ILE A 154 -15.43 12.87 30.85
N ILE A 155 -14.83 12.67 29.66
CA ILE A 155 -14.71 13.68 28.63
C ILE A 155 -15.94 13.59 27.69
N GLY A 156 -16.84 14.57 27.78
CA GLY A 156 -18.05 14.73 26.97
C GLY A 156 -17.85 15.60 25.72
N GLU A 157 -18.91 16.32 25.31
CA GLU A 157 -18.84 17.26 24.16
C GLU A 157 -17.87 18.42 24.43
N LEU A 158 -17.11 18.82 23.40
CA LEU A 158 -15.99 19.77 23.50
C LEU A 158 -16.29 21.13 22.82
N GLY A 159 -17.57 21.50 22.68
CA GLY A 159 -18.00 22.79 22.13
C GLY A 159 -17.86 22.93 20.60
N ASP A 160 -17.97 24.17 20.10
CA ASP A 160 -17.84 24.50 18.67
C ASP A 160 -16.37 24.45 18.21
N HIS A 161 -16.17 23.84 17.05
CA HIS A 161 -14.88 23.52 16.43
C HIS A 161 -14.87 23.92 14.95
N SER A 162 -15.58 25.00 14.63
CA SER A 162 -15.63 25.58 13.28
C SER A 162 -14.29 26.17 12.84
N VAL A 163 -14.04 26.21 11.52
CA VAL A 163 -12.76 26.62 10.94
C VAL A 163 -12.67 28.16 10.86
N PRO A 164 -11.57 28.80 11.30
CA PRO A 164 -11.35 30.23 11.07
C PRO A 164 -11.33 30.59 9.57
N GLU A 165 -11.73 31.81 9.24
CA GLU A 165 -11.70 32.32 7.86
C GLU A 165 -10.27 32.27 7.27
N GLY A 166 -10.10 31.71 6.06
CA GLY A 166 -8.80 31.60 5.37
C GLY A 166 -8.06 30.25 5.53
N TRP A 167 -8.63 29.28 6.26
CA TRP A 167 -8.07 27.94 6.42
C TRP A 167 -8.80 26.90 5.54
N VAL A 168 -8.09 25.82 5.18
CA VAL A 168 -8.64 24.72 4.35
C VAL A 168 -9.89 24.13 5.00
N GLN A 169 -11.03 24.20 4.31
CA GLN A 169 -12.30 23.65 4.77
C GLN A 169 -12.61 22.33 4.04
N ARG A 170 -13.17 21.35 4.78
CA ARG A 170 -13.70 20.15 4.12
C ARG A 170 -14.89 20.56 3.25
N PRO A 171 -15.03 20.01 2.03
CA PRO A 171 -16.23 20.21 1.24
C PRO A 171 -17.46 19.79 2.05
N LYS A 172 -18.43 20.69 2.19
CA LYS A 172 -19.72 20.35 2.79
C LYS A 172 -20.50 19.50 1.78
N PHE A 173 -20.66 18.21 2.07
CA PHE A 173 -21.48 17.32 1.26
C PHE A 173 -22.97 17.57 1.52
N ASN A 174 -23.80 17.46 0.49
CA ASN A 174 -25.25 17.52 0.64
C ASN A 174 -25.76 16.38 1.54
N ASP A 175 -26.86 16.65 2.24
CA ASP A 175 -27.60 15.61 2.95
C ASP A 175 -28.13 14.54 2.00
N LYS A 176 -28.33 13.33 2.53
CA LYS A 176 -28.73 12.15 1.77
C LYS A 176 -30.13 12.34 1.16
N GLY A 177 -30.19 12.78 -0.09
CA GLY A 177 -31.45 12.98 -0.82
C GLY A 177 -31.40 14.09 -1.87
N ASP A 178 -30.47 15.04 -1.77
CA ASP A 178 -30.39 16.16 -2.71
C ASP A 178 -29.43 15.91 -3.87
N VAL A 179 -30.04 15.80 -5.06
CA VAL A 179 -29.51 15.65 -6.44
C VAL A 179 -28.30 14.74 -6.67
N PRO A 180 -28.41 13.71 -7.54
CA PRO A 180 -27.27 12.89 -7.95
C PRO A 180 -26.34 13.68 -8.89
N GLY A 181 -25.36 14.38 -8.33
CA GLY A 181 -24.31 15.08 -9.06
C GLY A 181 -22.99 15.08 -8.29
N PRO A 182 -21.84 15.31 -8.97
CA PRO A 182 -20.58 15.57 -8.28
C PRO A 182 -20.76 16.74 -7.30
N PRO A 183 -20.06 16.76 -6.16
CA PRO A 183 -20.16 17.85 -5.18
C PRO A 183 -19.99 19.19 -5.89
N ILE A 184 -21.01 20.05 -5.82
CA ILE A 184 -20.87 21.43 -6.30
C ILE A 184 -20.07 22.15 -5.21
N GLN A 185 -18.93 22.73 -5.58
CA GLN A 185 -18.15 23.55 -4.66
C GLN A 185 -18.78 24.95 -4.66
N TRP A 186 -19.50 25.31 -3.59
CA TRP A 186 -20.18 26.61 -3.49
C TRP A 186 -19.21 27.77 -3.22
N ASP A 187 -18.03 27.46 -2.69
CA ASP A 187 -16.98 28.44 -2.43
C ASP A 187 -15.92 28.43 -3.54
N LYS A 188 -15.21 29.55 -3.70
CA LYS A 188 -14.05 29.57 -4.60
C LYS A 188 -13.06 28.48 -4.17
N PRO A 189 -12.45 27.74 -5.11
CA PRO A 189 -11.32 26.88 -4.80
C PRO A 189 -10.30 27.64 -3.98
N GLU A 190 -9.85 27.03 -2.89
CA GLU A 190 -8.78 27.58 -2.07
C GLU A 190 -7.56 27.79 -2.97
N ASP A 191 -7.00 28.99 -2.92
CA ASP A 191 -5.78 29.32 -3.62
C ASP A 191 -4.60 28.70 -2.82
N PRO A 192 -3.85 27.76 -3.41
CA PRO A 192 -2.71 27.14 -2.74
C PRO A 192 -1.68 28.15 -2.23
N ASP A 193 -1.62 29.33 -2.84
CA ASP A 193 -0.68 30.39 -2.52
C ASP A 193 -1.12 31.24 -1.32
N ASN A 194 -2.39 31.10 -0.87
CA ASN A 194 -2.95 31.85 0.27
C ASN A 194 -3.23 30.97 1.50
N VAL A 195 -2.86 29.69 1.47
CA VAL A 195 -3.07 28.77 2.60
C VAL A 195 -2.15 29.18 3.75
N GLN A 196 -2.75 29.56 4.88
CA GLN A 196 -1.97 29.82 6.09
C GLN A 196 -1.45 28.51 6.69
N PRO A 197 -0.16 28.46 7.11
CA PRO A 197 0.35 27.30 7.81
C PRO A 197 -0.37 27.09 9.15
N GLY A 198 -0.43 25.83 9.58
CA GLY A 198 -0.96 25.46 10.89
C GLY A 198 -0.28 26.20 12.05
N TYR A 199 -1.00 26.50 13.14
CA TYR A 199 -0.40 27.02 14.37
C TYR A 199 0.70 26.06 14.85
N GLY A 200 1.87 26.61 15.18
CA GLY A 200 3.04 25.86 15.64
C GLY A 200 4.12 25.66 14.59
N TYR A 201 3.84 25.84 13.29
CA TYR A 201 4.88 25.90 12.27
C TYR A 201 5.25 27.37 11.98
N PHE A 202 6.53 27.69 12.15
CA PHE A 202 7.08 29.00 11.80
C PHE A 202 8.01 28.83 10.60
N PRO A 203 7.68 29.39 9.42
CA PRO A 203 8.57 29.35 8.28
C PRO A 203 9.86 30.07 8.66
N THR A 204 11.01 29.44 8.37
CA THR A 204 12.32 30.06 8.55
C THR A 204 12.81 30.42 7.15
N ASP A 205 12.94 31.72 6.88
CA ASP A 205 13.27 32.34 5.57
C ASP A 205 12.98 31.49 4.32
N THR A 206 11.76 31.62 3.79
CA THR A 206 11.29 30.97 2.55
C THR A 206 11.83 31.61 1.27
N ALA A 207 12.77 32.56 1.33
CA ALA A 207 13.18 33.29 0.15
C ALA A 207 13.86 32.41 -0.92
N HIS A 208 14.59 31.33 -0.58
CA HIS A 208 15.40 30.63 -1.60
C HIS A 208 15.81 29.15 -1.37
N THR A 209 15.20 28.35 -0.49
CA THR A 209 15.70 26.97 -0.21
C THR A 209 14.63 25.87 -0.18
N GLU A 210 13.75 25.84 -1.17
CA GLU A 210 12.93 24.65 -1.42
C GLU A 210 13.56 23.81 -2.54
N GLU A 211 14.20 22.71 -2.16
CA GLU A 211 14.80 21.76 -3.10
C GLU A 211 13.85 20.61 -3.40
N ILE A 212 13.68 20.30 -4.69
CA ILE A 212 12.87 19.17 -5.16
C ILE A 212 13.79 18.14 -5.77
N PHE A 213 13.68 16.92 -5.26
CA PHE A 213 14.43 15.74 -5.68
C PHE A 213 13.49 14.77 -6.39
N PHE A 214 13.80 14.41 -7.63
CA PHE A 214 13.02 13.50 -8.47
C PHE A 214 13.64 12.11 -8.50
N TYR A 215 12.84 11.09 -8.23
CA TYR A 215 13.28 9.70 -8.12
C TYR A 215 13.12 8.97 -9.46
N HIS A 216 14.22 8.38 -9.93
CA HIS A 216 14.26 7.53 -11.11
C HIS A 216 14.54 6.09 -10.69
N SER A 217 13.48 5.32 -10.51
CA SER A 217 13.57 3.96 -9.98
C SER A 217 13.74 2.88 -11.06
N ASP A 218 14.34 1.75 -10.67
CA ASP A 218 14.44 0.52 -11.46
C ASP A 218 13.10 -0.23 -11.62
N HIS A 219 13.16 -1.46 -12.14
CA HIS A 219 11.98 -2.31 -12.36
C HIS A 219 11.32 -2.82 -11.08
N LEU A 220 12.02 -2.80 -9.93
CA LEU A 220 11.52 -3.17 -8.60
C LEU A 220 11.03 -1.95 -7.80
N GLY A 221 11.20 -0.75 -8.34
CA GLY A 221 10.90 0.50 -7.63
C GLY A 221 12.01 0.97 -6.71
N SER A 222 13.20 0.35 -6.74
CA SER A 222 14.39 0.83 -6.03
C SER A 222 14.92 2.09 -6.66
N THR A 223 15.34 3.06 -5.85
CA THR A 223 15.92 4.32 -6.33
C THR A 223 17.21 4.04 -7.08
N SER A 224 17.30 4.38 -8.36
CA SER A 224 18.57 4.28 -9.12
C SER A 224 19.24 5.63 -9.24
N TYR A 225 18.52 6.64 -9.71
CA TYR A 225 19.02 8.01 -9.76
C TYR A 225 18.08 8.95 -9.04
N ILE A 226 18.64 10.00 -8.45
CA ILE A 226 17.89 11.17 -8.01
C ILE A 226 18.44 12.39 -8.73
N THR A 227 17.53 13.24 -9.21
CA THR A 227 17.89 14.50 -9.83
C THR A 227 17.25 15.70 -9.14
N ASP A 228 17.94 16.84 -9.15
CA ASP A 228 17.36 18.12 -8.74
C ASP A 228 16.36 18.67 -9.79
N ALA A 229 15.78 19.84 -9.53
CA ALA A 229 14.86 20.52 -10.45
C ALA A 229 15.52 20.99 -11.77
N LYS A 230 16.84 21.00 -11.86
CA LYS A 230 17.62 21.32 -13.06
C LYS A 230 18.10 20.06 -13.80
N ALA A 231 17.64 18.88 -13.36
CA ALA A 231 18.05 17.56 -13.86
C ALA A 231 19.52 17.21 -13.64
N ASN A 232 20.23 17.87 -12.72
CA ASN A 232 21.54 17.38 -12.26
C ASN A 232 21.36 16.13 -11.41
N ILE A 233 22.25 15.14 -11.57
CA ILE A 233 22.26 13.94 -10.74
C ILE A 233 22.78 14.31 -9.36
N THR A 234 21.93 14.17 -8.35
CA THR A 234 22.25 14.43 -6.94
C THR A 234 22.62 13.15 -6.19
N GLN A 235 22.06 12.01 -6.60
CA GLN A 235 22.33 10.69 -6.02
C GLN A 235 22.28 9.61 -7.10
N PHE A 236 23.17 8.62 -7.01
CA PHE A 236 23.17 7.40 -7.81
C PHE A 236 23.39 6.20 -6.89
N ASP A 237 22.40 5.31 -6.85
CA ASP A 237 22.43 4.07 -6.08
C ASP A 237 22.36 2.86 -7.02
N ALA A 238 23.17 1.86 -6.73
CA ALA A 238 23.07 0.54 -7.35
C ALA A 238 23.13 -0.54 -6.27
N TYR A 239 22.37 -1.63 -6.47
CA TYR A 239 22.16 -2.64 -5.45
C TYR A 239 22.61 -4.02 -5.90
N LEU A 240 23.09 -4.82 -4.95
CA LEU A 240 23.06 -6.27 -5.04
C LEU A 240 21.60 -6.77 -4.99
N PRO A 241 21.30 -8.02 -5.39
CA PRO A 241 19.93 -8.50 -5.57
C PRO A 241 19.00 -8.32 -4.35
N TYR A 242 19.54 -8.41 -3.13
CA TYR A 242 18.79 -8.29 -1.87
C TYR A 242 18.78 -6.87 -1.29
N GLY A 243 19.22 -5.88 -2.05
CA GLY A 243 19.15 -4.47 -1.65
C GLY A 243 20.38 -3.93 -0.94
N GLU A 244 21.47 -4.71 -0.83
CA GLU A 244 22.73 -4.15 -0.33
C GLU A 244 23.27 -3.15 -1.36
N LEU A 245 23.67 -1.96 -0.91
CA LEU A 245 24.23 -0.94 -1.77
C LEU A 245 25.61 -1.38 -2.28
N LEU A 246 25.70 -1.57 -3.60
CA LEU A 246 26.94 -1.79 -4.33
C LEU A 246 27.59 -0.45 -4.70
N VAL A 247 26.77 0.55 -5.03
CA VAL A 247 27.17 1.92 -5.30
C VAL A 247 26.23 2.84 -4.52
N ASP A 248 26.81 3.81 -3.83
CA ASP A 248 26.13 4.91 -3.15
C ASP A 248 26.95 6.18 -3.42
N GLU A 249 26.57 6.92 -4.46
CA GLU A 249 27.22 8.16 -4.86
C GLU A 249 26.26 9.34 -4.66
N HIS A 250 26.71 10.35 -3.93
CA HIS A 250 25.94 11.56 -3.67
C HIS A 250 26.78 12.81 -3.94
N SER A 251 26.17 13.79 -4.61
CA SER A 251 26.78 15.09 -4.92
C SER A 251 26.11 16.26 -4.19
N SER A 252 24.91 16.04 -3.64
CA SER A 252 24.19 16.98 -2.78
C SER A 252 24.59 16.84 -1.30
N SER A 253 24.33 17.88 -0.51
CA SER A 253 24.38 17.82 0.96
C SER A 253 23.19 17.05 1.56
N GLU A 254 22.22 16.71 0.72
CA GLU A 254 21.00 15.99 1.08
C GLU A 254 21.11 14.57 0.53
N ASP A 255 21.10 13.57 1.44
CA ASP A 255 20.92 12.15 1.09
C ASP A 255 19.45 11.77 1.32
N MET A 256 18.83 11.20 0.29
CA MET A 256 17.46 10.71 0.40
C MET A 256 17.47 9.27 0.91
N PRO A 257 16.85 9.00 2.08
CA PRO A 257 16.98 7.70 2.75
C PRO A 257 16.15 6.59 2.09
N TYR A 258 15.41 6.89 1.03
CA TYR A 258 14.52 5.94 0.38
C TYR A 258 15.21 5.25 -0.79
N LYS A 259 15.77 4.07 -0.54
CA LYS A 259 16.70 3.39 -1.45
C LYS A 259 16.04 2.15 -2.09
N PHE A 260 16.39 0.93 -1.65
CA PHE A 260 15.85 -0.33 -2.21
C PHE A 260 14.32 -0.46 -2.05
N ASN A 261 13.62 -0.88 -3.11
CA ASN A 261 12.15 -0.91 -3.22
C ASN A 261 11.43 0.40 -2.81
N GLY A 262 12.15 1.54 -2.80
CA GLY A 262 11.63 2.82 -2.30
C GLY A 262 11.38 2.84 -0.78
N LYS A 263 11.92 1.88 -0.04
CA LYS A 263 11.85 1.78 1.42
C LYS A 263 12.94 2.60 2.08
N GLU A 264 12.62 3.09 3.27
CA GLU A 264 13.57 3.86 4.06
C GLU A 264 14.67 2.92 4.57
N PHE A 265 15.92 3.26 4.26
CA PHE A 265 17.10 2.64 4.81
C PHE A 265 17.46 3.35 6.12
N ASP A 266 17.37 2.65 7.24
CA ASP A 266 17.78 3.17 8.54
C ASP A 266 19.28 2.96 8.73
N GLU A 267 20.08 4.00 8.48
CA GLU A 267 21.54 3.96 8.57
C GLU A 267 22.06 3.43 9.91
N GLU A 268 21.37 3.72 11.01
CA GLU A 268 21.78 3.32 12.35
C GLU A 268 21.68 1.79 12.53
N THR A 269 20.74 1.16 11.83
CA THR A 269 20.52 -0.29 11.91
C THR A 269 21.10 -1.06 10.73
N GLY A 270 21.30 -0.39 9.59
CA GLY A 270 21.59 -1.03 8.32
C GLY A 270 20.42 -1.85 7.76
N LEU A 271 19.18 -1.57 8.17
CA LEU A 271 17.97 -2.30 7.79
C LEU A 271 17.02 -1.42 6.98
N TYR A 272 16.26 -2.03 6.09
CA TYR A 272 15.13 -1.39 5.43
C TYR A 272 13.85 -1.57 6.22
N TYR A 273 13.12 -0.49 6.49
CA TYR A 273 11.82 -0.55 7.15
C TYR A 273 10.69 -0.70 6.12
N TYR A 274 9.98 -1.84 6.14
CA TYR A 274 8.90 -2.12 5.20
C TYR A 274 7.51 -1.81 5.74
N GLY A 275 7.38 -1.50 7.03
CA GLY A 275 6.10 -1.35 7.73
C GLY A 275 5.95 -2.42 8.78
N ALA A 276 5.66 -3.65 8.37
CA ALA A 276 5.45 -4.75 9.30
C ALA A 276 6.74 -5.43 9.78
N ARG A 277 7.80 -5.39 8.96
CA ARG A 277 9.09 -6.02 9.26
C ARG A 277 10.26 -5.16 8.79
N TYR A 278 11.44 -5.50 9.28
CA TYR A 278 12.71 -4.93 8.85
C TYR A 278 13.45 -5.92 7.96
N MET A 279 13.92 -5.51 6.78
CA MET A 279 14.70 -6.36 5.88
C MET A 279 16.18 -6.05 6.06
N ASN A 280 17.00 -7.07 6.32
CA ASN A 280 18.44 -6.94 6.34
C ASN A 280 19.02 -7.28 4.96
N PRO A 281 19.55 -6.29 4.23
CA PRO A 281 20.07 -6.52 2.88
C PRO A 281 21.33 -7.38 2.86
N ARG A 282 22.16 -7.31 3.91
CA ARG A 282 23.43 -8.05 4.02
C ARG A 282 23.22 -9.53 4.31
N THR A 283 22.27 -9.85 5.18
CA THR A 283 21.92 -11.25 5.48
C THR A 283 20.83 -11.80 4.57
N SER A 284 20.22 -10.94 3.75
CA SER A 284 19.15 -11.31 2.80
C SER A 284 17.88 -11.86 3.47
N LEU A 285 17.61 -11.44 4.72
CA LEU A 285 16.53 -11.99 5.55
C LEU A 285 15.66 -10.90 6.15
N TRP A 286 14.40 -11.25 6.40
CA TRP A 286 13.55 -10.51 7.32
C TRP A 286 14.02 -10.65 8.75
N TYR A 287 13.98 -9.54 9.48
CA TYR A 287 14.03 -9.51 10.93
C TYR A 287 12.59 -9.49 11.44
N GLY A 288 12.27 -10.50 12.25
CA GLY A 288 10.91 -10.80 12.67
C GLY A 288 10.29 -11.97 11.88
N VAL A 289 9.41 -12.71 12.55
CA VAL A 289 8.68 -13.84 11.97
C VAL A 289 7.52 -13.31 11.12
N ASP A 290 7.35 -13.85 9.92
CA ASP A 290 6.17 -13.56 9.08
C ASP A 290 4.87 -13.88 9.83
N LYS A 291 3.95 -12.91 9.93
CA LYS A 291 2.62 -13.12 10.53
C LYS A 291 1.82 -14.19 9.81
N HIS A 292 2.12 -14.45 8.54
CA HIS A 292 1.50 -15.46 7.70
C HIS A 292 2.39 -16.69 7.51
N ALA A 293 3.46 -16.87 8.31
CA ALA A 293 4.37 -18.02 8.19
C ALA A 293 3.64 -19.37 8.14
N GLU A 294 2.60 -19.56 8.97
CA GLU A 294 1.80 -20.80 8.99
C GLU A 294 1.02 -21.06 7.70
N SER A 295 0.72 -20.01 6.93
CA SER A 295 0.05 -20.14 5.64
C SER A 295 0.97 -20.70 4.55
N TYR A 296 2.29 -20.66 4.77
CA TYR A 296 3.32 -21.07 3.80
C TYR A 296 4.37 -21.99 4.45
N PRO A 297 4.00 -23.19 4.95
CA PRO A 297 4.89 -24.03 5.76
C PRO A 297 6.13 -24.56 5.01
N HIS A 298 6.20 -24.37 3.69
CA HIS A 298 7.32 -24.75 2.84
C HIS A 298 8.31 -23.59 2.59
N ILE A 299 8.02 -22.39 3.08
CA ILE A 299 8.87 -21.20 3.01
C ILE A 299 9.32 -20.87 4.42
N GLY A 300 10.62 -20.59 4.60
CA GLY A 300 11.14 -20.19 5.90
C GLY A 300 10.51 -18.87 6.37
N CYS A 301 10.21 -18.74 7.66
CA CYS A 301 9.46 -17.60 8.22
C CYS A 301 10.18 -16.24 8.13
N ALA A 302 11.45 -16.23 7.75
CA ALA A 302 12.28 -15.04 7.60
C ALA A 302 12.80 -14.84 6.16
N VAL A 303 12.38 -15.69 5.22
CA VAL A 303 12.88 -15.65 3.83
C VAL A 303 12.34 -14.41 3.12
N TYR A 304 13.24 -13.60 2.58
CA TYR A 304 12.87 -12.45 1.75
C TYR A 304 12.49 -12.92 0.33
N CYS A 305 11.30 -12.57 -0.14
CA CYS A 305 10.84 -12.79 -1.52
C CYS A 305 10.99 -14.24 -2.04
N ILE A 306 10.89 -15.24 -1.17
CA ILE A 306 11.05 -16.66 -1.53
C ILE A 306 12.39 -16.91 -2.26
N ASP A 307 13.45 -16.25 -1.79
CA ASP A 307 14.80 -16.27 -2.37
C ASP A 307 14.89 -15.73 -3.83
N ASN A 308 13.87 -15.00 -4.29
CA ASN A 308 13.83 -14.38 -5.62
C ASN A 308 13.56 -12.87 -5.55
N PRO A 309 14.50 -12.06 -5.02
CA PRO A 309 14.31 -10.61 -4.85
C PRO A 309 14.32 -9.83 -6.17
N ILE A 310 14.66 -10.49 -7.30
CA ILE A 310 14.65 -9.89 -8.64
C ILE A 310 13.27 -10.02 -9.31
N GLY A 311 12.58 -11.14 -9.06
CA GLY A 311 11.27 -11.45 -9.66
C GLY A 311 10.09 -11.17 -8.75
N VAL A 312 10.31 -11.09 -7.43
CA VAL A 312 9.29 -10.95 -6.40
C VAL A 312 9.69 -9.83 -5.45
N PHE A 313 8.70 -9.08 -4.96
CA PHE A 313 8.90 -8.03 -3.97
C PHE A 313 7.77 -8.09 -2.94
N ASP A 314 8.09 -7.68 -1.72
CA ASP A 314 7.13 -7.53 -0.62
C ASP A 314 6.89 -6.03 -0.41
N THR A 315 5.64 -5.60 -0.48
CA THR A 315 5.33 -4.16 -0.43
C THR A 315 5.25 -3.59 0.97
N ASP A 316 4.96 -4.40 1.98
CA ASP A 316 4.62 -3.91 3.32
C ASP A 316 5.25 -4.73 4.45
N GLY A 317 6.01 -5.76 4.09
CA GLY A 317 6.60 -6.72 5.00
C GLY A 317 5.59 -7.74 5.53
N ASN A 318 4.37 -7.84 5.01
CA ASN A 318 3.39 -8.87 5.40
C ASN A 318 3.06 -9.82 4.27
N ASP A 319 2.90 -9.28 3.07
CA ASP A 319 2.39 -10.03 1.92
C ASP A 319 3.43 -10.00 0.81
N ILE A 320 4.00 -11.16 0.52
CA ILE A 320 4.79 -11.38 -0.68
C ILE A 320 3.83 -11.19 -1.86
N LEU A 321 3.93 -10.07 -2.57
CA LEU A 321 3.14 -9.88 -3.77
C LEU A 321 3.76 -10.75 -4.87
N PRO A 322 3.02 -11.74 -5.39
CA PRO A 322 3.52 -12.53 -6.49
C PRO A 322 3.68 -11.61 -7.71
N GLY A 323 4.92 -11.31 -8.05
CA GLY A 323 5.35 -11.48 -9.43
C GLY A 323 5.28 -12.96 -9.78
N LEU A 324 4.06 -13.52 -9.90
CA LEU A 324 3.74 -14.94 -10.11
C LEU A 324 4.07 -15.90 -8.95
N VAL A 325 3.06 -16.63 -8.48
CA VAL A 325 3.25 -17.92 -7.81
C VAL A 325 2.41 -18.96 -8.54
N GLN A 326 3.06 -20.01 -9.04
CA GLN A 326 2.43 -21.30 -9.30
C GLN A 326 3.07 -22.34 -8.38
N LEU A 327 2.24 -23.05 -7.63
CA LEU A 327 2.59 -24.35 -7.06
C LEU A 327 2.03 -25.43 -8.00
N LYS A 328 2.83 -26.44 -8.36
CA LYS A 328 2.53 -27.87 -8.10
C LYS A 328 3.58 -28.87 -8.61
N ASN A 329 3.61 -30.00 -7.91
CA ASN A 329 4.46 -31.20 -8.05
C ASN A 329 3.89 -32.22 -9.06
N THR A 330 4.74 -33.12 -9.58
CA THR A 330 4.41 -34.57 -9.63
C THR A 330 5.59 -35.56 -9.59
N ASN A 331 6.87 -35.20 -9.78
CA ASN A 331 7.94 -36.22 -9.96
C ASN A 331 9.21 -36.10 -9.08
N GLY A 332 9.15 -35.48 -7.90
CA GLY A 332 10.15 -35.70 -6.83
C GLY A 332 11.61 -35.27 -7.08
N ASN A 333 11.96 -34.74 -8.25
CA ASN A 333 13.26 -34.13 -8.52
C ASN A 333 13.06 -32.64 -8.78
N GLY A 334 13.32 -31.84 -7.75
CA GLY A 334 13.21 -30.38 -7.80
C GLY A 334 14.23 -29.81 -8.78
N ILE A 335 13.73 -29.21 -9.86
CA ILE A 335 14.49 -28.23 -10.64
C ILE A 335 13.88 -26.88 -10.26
N PHE A 336 14.59 -26.14 -9.41
CA PHE A 336 14.36 -24.72 -9.22
C PHE A 336 14.53 -24.05 -10.58
N ARG A 337 13.43 -23.61 -11.19
CA ARG A 337 13.49 -22.73 -12.36
C ARG A 337 13.25 -21.32 -11.89
N ASP A 338 14.28 -20.50 -12.03
CA ASP A 338 14.24 -19.05 -11.86
C ASP A 338 13.03 -18.47 -12.62
N TYR A 339 12.04 -17.94 -11.90
CA TYR A 339 10.85 -17.36 -12.52
C TYR A 339 11.12 -15.90 -12.90
N HIS A 340 11.28 -15.65 -14.20
CA HIS A 340 11.00 -14.34 -14.80
C HIS A 340 9.58 -14.35 -15.38
N SER A 341 8.75 -13.37 -15.03
CA SER A 341 7.51 -13.12 -15.77
C SER A 341 7.83 -12.88 -17.24
N ASN A 342 7.07 -13.49 -18.16
CA ASN A 342 7.24 -13.22 -19.58
C ASN A 342 7.07 -11.70 -19.82
N ARG A 343 8.09 -11.07 -20.43
CA ARG A 343 8.11 -9.62 -20.66
C ARG A 343 6.90 -9.14 -21.48
N ASN A 344 6.46 -9.95 -22.44
CA ASN A 344 5.30 -9.63 -23.27
C ASN A 344 4.01 -9.71 -22.46
N TYR A 345 3.89 -10.69 -21.55
CA TYR A 345 2.78 -10.79 -20.62
C TYR A 345 2.68 -9.57 -19.70
N MET A 346 3.80 -9.14 -19.10
CA MET A 346 3.80 -7.99 -18.20
C MET A 346 3.32 -6.73 -18.89
N GLU A 347 3.75 -6.51 -20.13
CA GLU A 347 3.28 -5.40 -20.95
C GLU A 347 1.80 -5.55 -21.33
N ALA A 348 1.36 -6.76 -21.70
CA ALA A 348 -0.04 -7.03 -22.01
C ALA A 348 -0.99 -6.79 -20.81
N MET A 349 -0.59 -7.22 -19.61
CA MET A 349 -1.33 -6.94 -18.38
C MET A 349 -1.39 -5.44 -18.08
N ARG A 350 -0.29 -4.70 -18.26
CA ARG A 350 -0.29 -3.23 -18.13
C ARG A 350 -1.25 -2.58 -19.11
N ARG A 351 -1.29 -3.02 -20.37
CA ARG A 351 -2.24 -2.51 -21.37
C ARG A 351 -3.68 -2.77 -20.95
N PHE A 352 -4.01 -4.00 -20.54
CA PHE A 352 -5.34 -4.34 -20.03
C PHE A 352 -5.71 -3.49 -18.81
N ALA A 353 -4.79 -3.36 -17.84
CA ALA A 353 -4.95 -2.58 -16.62
C ALA A 353 -5.18 -1.09 -16.84
N GLN A 354 -4.79 -0.54 -18.00
CA GLN A 354 -5.07 0.86 -18.35
C GLN A 354 -6.48 1.11 -18.87
N THR A 355 -7.24 0.07 -19.21
CA THR A 355 -8.63 0.18 -19.69
C THR A 355 -9.60 0.41 -18.54
N THR A 356 -10.78 0.97 -18.84
CA THR A 356 -11.82 1.20 -17.82
C THR A 356 -12.20 -0.09 -17.11
N TYR A 357 -12.42 -1.17 -17.87
CA TYR A 357 -12.79 -2.47 -17.31
C TYR A 357 -11.62 -3.10 -16.55
N GLY A 358 -10.40 -3.06 -17.11
CA GLY A 358 -9.23 -3.65 -16.46
C GLY A 358 -8.88 -2.99 -15.12
N LYS A 359 -9.00 -1.66 -15.01
CA LYS A 359 -8.89 -0.95 -13.73
C LYS A 359 -9.90 -1.45 -12.70
N GLN A 360 -11.16 -1.58 -13.10
CA GLN A 360 -12.22 -2.04 -12.21
C GLN A 360 -12.01 -3.50 -11.79
N PHE A 361 -11.63 -4.36 -12.74
CA PHE A 361 -11.41 -5.78 -12.50
C PHE A 361 -10.23 -6.01 -11.57
N ILE A 362 -9.03 -5.52 -11.92
CA ILE A 362 -7.82 -5.70 -11.12
C ILE A 362 -7.98 -5.04 -9.75
N GLY A 363 -8.47 -3.79 -9.72
CA GLY A 363 -8.68 -3.05 -8.48
C GLY A 363 -9.67 -3.71 -7.52
N SER A 364 -10.57 -4.57 -8.02
CA SER A 364 -11.48 -5.31 -7.16
C SER A 364 -10.81 -6.35 -6.27
N PHE A 365 -9.68 -6.94 -6.71
CA PHE A 365 -8.94 -7.94 -5.94
C PHE A 365 -7.90 -7.34 -4.98
N LEU A 366 -7.59 -6.05 -5.14
CA LEU A 366 -6.60 -5.35 -4.32
C LEU A 366 -7.26 -4.68 -3.11
N ARG A 367 -6.57 -4.66 -1.96
CA ARG A 367 -6.98 -3.87 -0.79
C ARG A 367 -6.90 -2.36 -1.09
N ASN A 368 -7.60 -1.53 -0.31
CA ASN A 368 -7.67 -0.08 -0.54
C ASN A 368 -6.30 0.63 -0.54
N ASN A 369 -5.32 0.08 0.18
CA ASN A 369 -3.95 0.60 0.26
C ASN A 369 -2.96 -0.10 -0.70
N GLN A 370 -3.45 -1.01 -1.56
CA GLN A 370 -2.62 -1.73 -2.51
C GLN A 370 -2.79 -1.16 -3.92
N SER A 371 -1.72 -1.19 -4.69
CA SER A 371 -1.76 -0.97 -6.13
C SER A 371 -1.00 -2.04 -6.89
N HIS A 372 -1.47 -2.35 -8.09
CA HIS A 372 -0.76 -3.26 -9.00
C HIS A 372 -1.03 -2.87 -10.45
N TYR A 373 -0.03 -3.01 -11.33
CA TYR A 373 -0.10 -2.56 -12.73
C TYR A 373 -0.59 -1.10 -12.92
N GLY A 374 -0.38 -0.22 -11.93
CA GLY A 374 -0.90 1.16 -11.93
C GLY A 374 -2.40 1.28 -11.61
N VAL A 375 -3.01 0.24 -11.07
CA VAL A 375 -4.42 0.19 -10.64
C VAL A 375 -4.48 0.17 -9.12
N HIS A 376 -5.29 1.05 -8.54
CA HIS A 376 -5.55 1.10 -7.10
C HIS A 376 -6.65 0.14 -6.70
N GLY A 377 -6.50 -0.48 -5.53
CA GLY A 377 -7.52 -1.33 -4.96
C GLY A 377 -8.74 -0.57 -4.45
N ASN A 378 -9.90 -1.21 -4.58
CA ASN A 378 -11.17 -0.74 -4.04
C ASN A 378 -11.76 -1.72 -2.99
N GLY A 379 -11.04 -2.80 -2.69
CA GLY A 379 -11.38 -3.74 -1.63
C GLY A 379 -12.55 -4.68 -1.90
N LYS A 380 -13.29 -4.54 -3.02
CA LYS A 380 -14.57 -5.24 -3.27
C LYS A 380 -14.47 -6.77 -3.12
N TYR A 381 -13.39 -7.35 -3.61
CA TYR A 381 -13.04 -8.78 -3.62
C TYR A 381 -11.64 -9.04 -3.06
N SER A 382 -11.19 -8.20 -2.12
CA SER A 382 -9.88 -8.35 -1.47
C SER A 382 -9.76 -9.61 -0.60
N ASP A 383 -10.89 -10.28 -0.33
CA ASP A 383 -11.01 -11.60 0.32
C ASP A 383 -10.91 -12.78 -0.67
N VAL A 384 -10.87 -12.50 -1.98
CA VAL A 384 -10.81 -13.50 -3.06
C VAL A 384 -9.43 -13.47 -3.70
N THR A 385 -8.84 -14.64 -3.95
CA THR A 385 -7.53 -14.71 -4.58
C THR A 385 -7.66 -14.74 -6.10
N LEU A 386 -7.10 -13.75 -6.80
CA LEU A 386 -6.85 -13.84 -8.24
C LEU A 386 -5.50 -14.51 -8.50
N GLN A 387 -5.53 -15.73 -9.00
CA GLN A 387 -4.35 -16.51 -9.36
C GLN A 387 -4.15 -16.47 -10.88
N ILE A 388 -3.00 -15.98 -11.34
CA ILE A 388 -2.66 -15.96 -12.77
C ILE A 388 -1.46 -16.88 -13.00
N ASN A 389 -1.63 -17.87 -13.87
CA ASN A 389 -0.59 -18.83 -14.23
C ASN A 389 -0.15 -18.61 -15.68
N GLN A 390 1.15 -18.44 -15.89
CA GLN A 390 1.77 -18.39 -17.22
C GLN A 390 2.29 -19.80 -17.56
N ILE A 391 1.79 -20.39 -18.64
CA ILE A 391 2.05 -21.79 -19.00
C ILE A 391 2.63 -21.84 -20.42
N ASP A 392 3.39 -22.91 -20.70
CA ASP A 392 3.85 -23.29 -22.03
C ASP A 392 3.01 -24.46 -22.56
N PHE A 393 1.96 -24.18 -23.34
CA PHE A 393 1.11 -25.24 -23.90
C PHE A 393 1.74 -26.02 -25.07
N THR A 394 2.99 -25.70 -25.47
CA THR A 394 3.74 -26.52 -26.43
C THR A 394 4.27 -27.82 -25.81
N ASN A 395 4.23 -27.92 -24.47
CA ASN A 395 4.55 -29.14 -23.74
C ASN A 395 3.31 -30.06 -23.65
N PRO A 396 3.37 -31.31 -24.16
CA PRO A 396 2.24 -32.24 -24.14
C PRO A 396 1.73 -32.59 -22.73
N THR A 397 2.56 -32.44 -21.69
CA THR A 397 2.13 -32.67 -20.30
C THR A 397 1.24 -31.55 -19.75
N ASP A 398 1.33 -30.34 -20.29
CA ASP A 398 0.51 -29.19 -19.88
C ASP A 398 -0.83 -29.13 -20.64
N GLN A 399 -0.95 -29.86 -21.76
CA GLN A 399 -2.20 -29.98 -22.54
C GLN A 399 -3.32 -30.72 -21.80
N PHE A 400 -3.00 -31.53 -20.77
CA PHE A 400 -4.01 -32.24 -19.97
C PHE A 400 -4.88 -31.32 -19.10
N LEU A 401 -4.49 -30.04 -18.93
CA LEU A 401 -5.25 -29.04 -18.18
C LEU A 401 -6.35 -28.38 -19.01
N PHE A 402 -6.39 -28.63 -20.32
CA PHE A 402 -7.28 -27.96 -21.27
C PHE A 402 -7.90 -28.94 -22.27
N THR A 403 -9.06 -28.60 -22.81
CA THR A 403 -9.65 -29.30 -23.96
C THR A 403 -9.43 -28.46 -25.22
N GLY A 404 -8.64 -28.95 -26.17
CA GLY A 404 -8.48 -28.33 -27.51
C GLY A 404 -7.37 -27.28 -27.64
N ASN A 405 -7.49 -26.37 -28.61
CA ASN A 405 -6.50 -25.34 -28.97
C ASN A 405 -6.66 -24.02 -28.17
N ALA A 406 -6.95 -24.09 -26.87
CA ALA A 406 -7.19 -22.89 -26.05
C ALA A 406 -5.91 -22.08 -25.80
N GLU A 407 -5.98 -20.75 -25.89
CA GLU A 407 -4.86 -19.83 -25.63
C GLU A 407 -4.84 -19.31 -24.18
N GLY A 408 -5.95 -19.49 -23.46
CA GLY A 408 -6.09 -19.21 -22.04
C GLY A 408 -7.36 -19.84 -21.45
N SER A 409 -7.52 -19.77 -20.14
CA SER A 409 -8.79 -20.06 -19.46
C SER A 409 -9.02 -19.21 -18.23
N PHE A 410 -10.28 -18.88 -18.03
CA PHE A 410 -10.83 -18.31 -16.81
C PHE A 410 -11.66 -19.37 -16.07
N SER A 411 -11.31 -19.63 -14.81
CA SER A 411 -12.02 -20.59 -13.96
C SER A 411 -12.12 -20.12 -12.51
N ALA A 412 -12.91 -20.83 -11.72
CA ALA A 412 -13.03 -20.61 -10.29
C ALA A 412 -12.84 -21.94 -9.55
N ARG A 413 -12.07 -21.93 -8.47
CA ARG A 413 -11.89 -23.09 -7.58
C ARG A 413 -12.09 -22.67 -6.13
N VAL A 414 -12.67 -23.55 -5.33
CA VAL A 414 -12.76 -23.38 -3.88
C VAL A 414 -11.86 -24.42 -3.23
N ALA A 415 -10.92 -23.95 -2.41
CA ALA A 415 -10.00 -24.78 -1.64
C ALA A 415 -9.81 -24.15 -0.26
N ASP A 416 -9.80 -24.96 0.79
CA ASP A 416 -9.55 -24.53 2.18
C ASP A 416 -10.46 -23.37 2.63
N GLY A 417 -11.73 -23.41 2.22
CA GLY A 417 -12.72 -22.39 2.55
C GLY A 417 -12.48 -21.04 1.87
N LYS A 418 -11.56 -20.94 0.90
CA LYS A 418 -11.26 -19.73 0.13
C LYS A 418 -11.64 -19.89 -1.34
N LEU A 419 -12.08 -18.80 -1.95
CA LEU A 419 -12.37 -18.71 -3.38
C LEU A 419 -11.12 -18.23 -4.13
N PHE A 420 -10.75 -18.98 -5.15
CA PHE A 420 -9.70 -18.63 -6.09
C PHE A 420 -10.31 -18.44 -7.47
N ILE A 421 -10.06 -17.29 -8.07
CA ILE A 421 -10.30 -17.03 -9.49
C ILE A 421 -8.99 -17.33 -10.21
N VAL A 422 -9.01 -18.27 -11.14
CA VAL A 422 -7.81 -18.80 -11.76
C VAL A 422 -7.82 -18.43 -13.24
N LEU A 423 -6.83 -17.64 -13.64
CA LEU A 423 -6.48 -17.36 -15.02
C LEU A 423 -5.27 -18.23 -15.39
N MET A 424 -5.33 -18.90 -16.53
CA MET A 424 -4.20 -19.61 -17.13
C MET A 424 -3.97 -19.06 -18.53
N LEU A 425 -2.72 -18.83 -18.93
CA LEU A 425 -2.37 -18.19 -20.21
C LEU A 425 -1.21 -18.90 -20.89
N ASP A 426 -1.31 -19.11 -22.20
CA ASP A 426 -0.16 -19.47 -23.04
C ASP A 426 0.73 -18.25 -23.21
N VAL A 427 1.99 -18.32 -22.79
CA VAL A 427 2.93 -17.21 -22.97
C VAL A 427 4.05 -17.50 -23.95
N LYS A 428 4.23 -18.74 -24.39
CA LYS A 428 5.39 -19.10 -25.20
C LYS A 428 5.20 -18.68 -26.65
N GLY A 429 6.15 -17.89 -27.15
CA GLY A 429 6.14 -17.42 -28.54
C GLY A 429 5.01 -16.43 -28.87
N LYS A 430 4.18 -16.04 -27.90
CA LYS A 430 3.10 -15.08 -28.08
C LYS A 430 3.63 -13.65 -28.07
N SER A 431 3.12 -12.84 -28.99
CA SER A 431 3.43 -11.41 -29.01
C SER A 431 2.69 -10.68 -27.88
N ILE A 432 3.08 -9.43 -27.59
CA ILE A 432 2.36 -8.57 -26.64
C ILE A 432 0.89 -8.42 -27.08
N ASP A 433 0.65 -8.31 -28.38
CA ASP A 433 -0.69 -8.08 -28.91
C ASP A 433 -1.56 -9.34 -28.77
N ASP A 434 -1.01 -10.52 -29.06
CA ASP A 434 -1.72 -11.79 -28.85
C ASP A 434 -2.10 -11.94 -27.36
N LEU A 435 -1.14 -11.73 -26.46
CA LEU A 435 -1.38 -11.81 -25.01
C LEU A 435 -2.38 -10.77 -24.51
N THR A 436 -2.34 -9.55 -25.06
CA THR A 436 -3.28 -8.49 -24.67
C THR A 436 -4.71 -8.88 -25.05
N GLU A 437 -4.88 -9.48 -26.23
CA GLU A 437 -6.17 -9.99 -26.67
C GLU A 437 -6.60 -11.17 -25.78
N THR A 438 -5.76 -12.19 -25.59
CA THR A 438 -6.08 -13.37 -24.77
C THR A 438 -6.47 -12.98 -23.34
N ILE A 439 -5.70 -12.09 -22.69
CA ILE A 439 -6.02 -11.58 -21.35
C ILE A 439 -7.37 -10.86 -21.36
N THR A 440 -7.63 -10.04 -22.39
CA THR A 440 -8.89 -9.31 -22.51
C THR A 440 -10.06 -10.25 -22.76
N HIS A 441 -9.88 -11.29 -23.57
CA HIS A 441 -10.86 -12.35 -23.80
C HIS A 441 -11.19 -13.04 -22.47
N GLU A 442 -10.21 -13.60 -21.78
CA GLU A 442 -10.46 -14.33 -20.55
C GLU A 442 -11.06 -13.45 -19.45
N LEU A 443 -10.52 -12.25 -19.22
CA LEU A 443 -10.96 -11.41 -18.11
C LEU A 443 -12.21 -10.59 -18.40
N ALA A 444 -12.38 -10.06 -19.62
CA ALA A 444 -13.54 -9.23 -19.95
C ALA A 444 -14.73 -10.03 -20.46
N LEU A 445 -14.51 -11.14 -21.18
CA LEU A 445 -15.58 -12.01 -21.65
C LEU A 445 -16.01 -12.95 -20.51
N HIS A 446 -15.15 -13.88 -20.11
CA HIS A 446 -15.46 -14.92 -19.13
C HIS A 446 -15.46 -14.38 -17.69
N GLY A 447 -14.50 -13.51 -17.36
CA GLY A 447 -14.44 -12.82 -16.07
C GLY A 447 -15.64 -11.89 -15.81
N SER A 448 -16.49 -11.65 -16.80
CA SER A 448 -17.78 -10.99 -16.59
C SER A 448 -18.69 -11.72 -15.61
N LYS A 449 -18.48 -13.02 -15.37
CA LYS A 449 -19.21 -13.85 -14.39
C LYS A 449 -18.73 -13.67 -12.93
N LEU A 450 -17.65 -12.91 -12.69
CA LEU A 450 -17.01 -12.78 -11.38
C LEU A 450 -17.99 -12.45 -10.24
N ASP A 451 -18.84 -11.43 -10.42
CA ASP A 451 -19.84 -11.03 -9.42
C ASP A 451 -20.81 -12.17 -9.08
N ASP A 452 -21.14 -13.02 -10.04
CA ASP A 452 -22.06 -14.15 -9.84
C ASP A 452 -21.34 -15.33 -9.15
N ILE A 453 -20.06 -15.56 -9.46
CA ILE A 453 -19.20 -16.55 -8.82
C ILE A 453 -19.01 -16.21 -7.34
N VAL A 454 -18.65 -14.97 -7.03
CA VAL A 454 -18.44 -14.52 -5.64
C VAL A 454 -19.75 -14.61 -4.84
N LYS A 455 -20.89 -14.26 -5.45
CA LYS A 455 -22.21 -14.44 -4.80
C LYS A 455 -22.54 -15.90 -4.55
N ALA A 456 -22.27 -16.78 -5.51
CA ALA A 456 -22.49 -18.22 -5.35
C ALA A 456 -21.65 -18.79 -4.21
N PHE A 457 -20.36 -18.43 -4.17
CA PHE A 457 -19.44 -18.83 -3.11
C PHE A 457 -19.91 -18.37 -1.73
N ARG A 458 -20.24 -17.07 -1.58
CA ARG A 458 -20.69 -16.51 -0.30
C ARG A 458 -22.01 -17.12 0.19
N LYS A 459 -22.86 -17.60 -0.72
CA LYS A 459 -24.16 -18.19 -0.37
C LYS A 459 -24.11 -19.69 -0.11
N GLY A 460 -23.27 -20.43 -0.82
CA GLY A 460 -23.32 -21.90 -0.81
C GLY A 460 -21.97 -22.59 -1.02
N GLY A 461 -20.87 -21.88 -0.81
CA GLY A 461 -19.52 -22.44 -0.84
C GLY A 461 -19.17 -23.11 -2.17
N LYS A 462 -18.44 -24.23 -2.08
CA LYS A 462 -17.93 -24.98 -3.22
C LYS A 462 -19.03 -25.47 -4.16
N ASP A 463 -20.07 -26.13 -3.64
CA ASP A 463 -21.11 -26.75 -4.46
C ASP A 463 -21.88 -25.73 -5.30
N ALA A 464 -22.12 -24.54 -4.75
CA ALA A 464 -22.79 -23.46 -5.48
C ALA A 464 -21.92 -22.90 -6.61
N VAL A 465 -20.61 -22.78 -6.40
CA VAL A 465 -19.65 -22.38 -7.44
C VAL A 465 -19.57 -23.45 -8.53
N ASP A 466 -19.40 -24.72 -8.16
CA ASP A 466 -19.29 -25.83 -9.12
C ASP A 466 -20.56 -25.92 -9.99
N LYS A 467 -21.75 -25.82 -9.37
CA LYS A 467 -23.03 -25.82 -10.10
C LYS A 467 -23.19 -24.61 -11.01
N LEU A 468 -22.66 -23.44 -10.65
CA LEU A 468 -22.67 -22.26 -11.51
C LEU A 468 -21.78 -22.48 -12.74
N MET A 469 -20.56 -22.97 -12.52
CA MET A 469 -19.57 -23.20 -13.58
C MET A 469 -20.00 -24.30 -14.57
N GLN A 470 -20.71 -25.33 -14.11
CA GLN A 470 -21.23 -26.41 -14.96
C GLN A 470 -22.36 -25.98 -15.92
N LYS A 471 -23.00 -24.82 -15.72
CA LYS A 471 -24.12 -24.39 -16.59
C LYS A 471 -23.71 -23.99 -18.01
N ASP A 472 -22.46 -23.60 -18.18
CA ASP A 472 -21.89 -23.05 -19.42
C ASP A 472 -20.36 -23.23 -19.38
N PRO A 473 -19.88 -24.48 -19.34
CA PRO A 473 -18.50 -24.82 -18.99
C PRO A 473 -17.48 -24.33 -20.04
N GLY A 474 -17.88 -24.24 -21.31
CA GLY A 474 -17.05 -23.69 -22.39
C GLY A 474 -17.30 -22.21 -22.69
N GLY A 475 -18.23 -21.56 -21.99
CA GLY A 475 -18.60 -20.17 -22.27
C GLY A 475 -19.32 -19.98 -23.61
N GLU A 476 -20.00 -21.02 -24.12
CA GLU A 476 -20.59 -21.03 -25.47
C GLU A 476 -21.60 -19.90 -25.67
N LYS A 477 -22.35 -19.53 -24.63
CA LYS A 477 -23.26 -18.38 -24.67
C LYS A 477 -22.51 -17.06 -24.81
N GLU A 478 -21.35 -16.94 -24.17
CA GLU A 478 -20.50 -15.75 -24.22
C GLU A 478 -19.84 -15.61 -25.58
N HIS A 479 -19.30 -16.70 -26.13
CA HIS A 479 -18.72 -16.74 -27.49
C HIS A 479 -19.76 -16.43 -28.56
N LYS A 480 -20.97 -16.99 -28.46
CA LYS A 480 -22.06 -16.66 -29.39
C LYS A 480 -22.40 -15.17 -29.35
N ALA A 481 -22.53 -14.60 -28.15
CA ALA A 481 -22.81 -13.18 -27.98
C ALA A 481 -21.68 -12.29 -28.53
N LEU A 482 -20.43 -12.73 -28.39
CA LEU A 482 -19.25 -12.08 -28.95
C LEU A 482 -19.31 -12.05 -30.48
N GLY A 483 -19.52 -13.20 -31.13
CA GLY A 483 -19.60 -13.31 -32.58
C GLY A 483 -20.77 -12.56 -33.21
N GLU A 484 -21.90 -12.48 -32.50
CA GLU A 484 -23.07 -11.69 -32.89
C GLU A 484 -22.91 -10.19 -32.61
N LYS A 485 -21.79 -9.77 -31.99
CA LYS A 485 -21.56 -8.40 -31.51
C LYS A 485 -22.70 -7.89 -30.61
N ASN A 486 -23.29 -8.78 -29.82
CA ASN A 486 -24.47 -8.49 -29.02
C ASN A 486 -24.12 -7.75 -27.73
N ILE A 487 -23.92 -6.43 -27.83
CA ILE A 487 -23.57 -5.54 -26.72
C ILE A 487 -24.63 -5.47 -25.59
N LYS A 488 -25.82 -6.08 -25.76
CA LYS A 488 -26.78 -6.22 -24.67
C LYS A 488 -26.29 -7.24 -23.63
N VAL A 489 -25.55 -8.27 -24.05
CA VAL A 489 -24.95 -9.27 -23.16
C VAL A 489 -23.71 -8.67 -22.48
N ARG A 490 -23.61 -8.83 -21.15
CA ARG A 490 -22.54 -8.21 -20.32
C ARG A 490 -21.14 -8.61 -20.79
N SER A 491 -20.90 -9.90 -21.03
CA SER A 491 -19.61 -10.43 -21.51
C SER A 491 -19.17 -9.78 -22.83
N ALA A 492 -20.01 -9.87 -23.87
CA ALA A 492 -19.71 -9.27 -25.17
C ALA A 492 -19.51 -7.75 -25.09
N ARG A 493 -20.33 -7.06 -24.28
CA ARG A 493 -20.18 -5.61 -24.05
C ARG A 493 -18.84 -5.26 -23.42
N ASN A 494 -18.44 -5.97 -22.37
CA ASN A 494 -17.20 -5.73 -21.65
C ASN A 494 -16.00 -5.97 -22.58
N TYR A 495 -15.98 -7.09 -23.30
CA TYR A 495 -14.93 -7.40 -24.25
C TYR A 495 -14.82 -6.34 -25.37
N HIS A 496 -15.91 -6.04 -26.08
CA HIS A 496 -15.87 -5.07 -27.19
C HIS A 496 -15.45 -3.67 -26.74
N LYS A 497 -15.94 -3.20 -25.60
CA LYS A 497 -15.53 -1.89 -25.06
C LYS A 497 -14.04 -1.87 -24.70
N THR A 498 -13.57 -2.93 -24.05
CA THR A 498 -12.16 -3.05 -23.64
C THR A 498 -11.25 -3.08 -24.87
N MET A 499 -11.58 -3.90 -25.88
CA MET A 499 -10.81 -3.95 -27.13
C MET A 499 -10.85 -2.62 -27.89
N GLN A 500 -11.99 -1.92 -27.92
CA GLN A 500 -12.08 -0.58 -28.53
C GLN A 500 -11.21 0.48 -27.81
N GLU A 501 -11.03 0.39 -26.49
CA GLU A 501 -10.10 1.26 -25.76
C GLU A 501 -8.65 0.92 -26.11
N LEU A 502 -8.33 -0.38 -26.20
CA LEU A 502 -6.99 -0.87 -26.51
C LEU A 502 -6.55 -0.54 -27.95
N THR A 503 -7.42 -0.75 -28.95
CA THR A 503 -7.05 -0.52 -30.36
C THR A 503 -6.87 0.96 -30.71
N LYS A 504 -7.46 1.88 -29.92
CA LYS A 504 -7.18 3.33 -30.02
C LYS A 504 -5.73 3.66 -29.68
N LYS A 505 -5.12 2.95 -28.72
CA LYS A 505 -3.75 3.16 -28.26
C LYS A 505 -2.74 2.26 -28.97
N HIS A 506 -3.16 1.07 -29.37
CA HIS A 506 -2.30 0.04 -29.97
C HIS A 506 -2.95 -0.48 -31.27
N LYS A 507 -2.73 0.25 -32.37
CA LYS A 507 -3.41 -0.03 -33.66
C LYS A 507 -3.16 -1.45 -34.20
N THR A 508 -2.05 -2.08 -33.83
CA THR A 508 -1.69 -3.44 -34.25
C THR A 508 -2.65 -4.51 -33.71
N LEU A 509 -3.37 -4.23 -32.62
CA LEU A 509 -4.41 -5.11 -32.06
C LEU A 509 -5.67 -5.22 -32.93
N GLU A 510 -5.94 -4.26 -33.80
CA GLU A 510 -7.21 -4.19 -34.54
C GLU A 510 -7.43 -5.46 -35.40
N ARG A 511 -6.37 -5.97 -36.03
CA ARG A 511 -6.45 -7.19 -36.83
C ARG A 511 -6.78 -8.41 -35.98
N ILE A 512 -6.15 -8.55 -34.81
CA ILE A 512 -6.37 -9.68 -33.90
C ILE A 512 -7.79 -9.62 -33.34
N TYR A 513 -8.24 -8.44 -32.93
CA TYR A 513 -9.61 -8.21 -32.47
C TYR A 513 -10.66 -8.62 -33.52
N GLN A 514 -10.51 -8.20 -34.78
CA GLN A 514 -11.47 -8.59 -35.82
C GLN A 514 -11.44 -10.09 -36.12
N ASN A 515 -10.26 -10.73 -36.04
CA ASN A 515 -10.12 -12.16 -36.24
C ASN A 515 -10.83 -12.95 -35.14
N GLU A 516 -10.67 -12.58 -33.86
CA GLU A 516 -11.31 -13.28 -32.75
C GLU A 516 -12.83 -13.12 -32.78
N VAL A 517 -13.34 -11.93 -33.11
CA VAL A 517 -14.79 -11.74 -33.30
C VAL A 517 -15.33 -12.58 -34.48
N LYS A 518 -14.56 -12.71 -35.56
CA LYS A 518 -14.94 -13.51 -36.73
C LYS A 518 -14.95 -15.01 -36.42
N LYS A 519 -14.03 -15.50 -35.58
CA LYS A 519 -13.93 -16.90 -35.14
C LYS A 519 -15.27 -17.42 -34.59
N TYR A 520 -16.01 -16.58 -33.88
CA TYR A 520 -17.32 -16.95 -33.30
C TYR A 520 -18.54 -16.40 -34.06
N GLY A 521 -18.33 -15.68 -35.18
CA GLY A 521 -19.40 -15.12 -36.01
C GLY A 521 -20.07 -16.15 -36.94
N LYS A 522 -21.20 -15.78 -37.55
CA LYS A 522 -21.90 -16.64 -38.54
C LYS A 522 -20.97 -16.93 -39.73
N GLY A 523 -20.43 -18.15 -39.79
CA GLY A 523 -19.51 -18.63 -40.83
C GLY A 523 -18.11 -19.01 -40.35
N GLY A 524 -17.80 -18.87 -39.05
CA GLY A 524 -16.63 -19.52 -38.45
C GLY A 524 -16.86 -21.02 -38.41
N ASN A 525 -16.08 -21.79 -39.18
CA ASN A 525 -16.11 -23.24 -39.12
C ASN A 525 -15.82 -23.71 -37.69
N ASN A 526 -16.84 -24.26 -37.03
CA ASN A 526 -16.65 -25.27 -36.01
C ASN A 526 -15.92 -26.46 -36.66
N ALA A 527 -14.59 -26.46 -36.61
CA ALA A 527 -13.83 -27.70 -36.66
C ALA A 527 -13.72 -28.19 -35.22
N LYS A 528 -14.40 -29.31 -34.97
CA LYS A 528 -14.38 -30.11 -33.75
C LYS A 528 -12.97 -30.43 -33.27
#